data_AF-A0A9P4LZE2-F1
#
_entry.id   AF-A0A9P4LZE2-F1
#
_cell.length_a   1.000
_cell.length_b   1.000
_cell.length_c   1.000
_cell.angle_alpha   90.00
_cell.angle_beta   90.00
_cell.angle_gamma   90.00
#
_symmetry.space_group_name_H-M   'P 1'
#
loop_
_entity.id
_entity.type
_entity.pdbx_description
1 polymer ?
#
loop_
_entity_poly.entity_id
_entity_poly.type
_entity_poly.pdbx_seq_one_letter_code
_entity_poly.pdbx_strand_id
1 'polypeptide(L)'
;MSNPLASGIASAMEDLYRATLKREDKFGKRPVRVTNCSISRGDPAVETYKQAKLGDIDFITGNYLAEVNIAQAEAYAADQHPGYKNTAWEGLQQAMDVIQQKRIKIAINEKKYNLRVAYVSGDDLSDEVGQFIPTKKSDALPYLDSSNPAAKIAEESFAFVTEDGEPHEVVSANAYLGARGVDEGFRQGADTVITGRISDASPVIAAAGYGCSWSDRDYDRLARALVAGHLIECSAYVTCGNFAGFTAYDLDNVLDPGFPIAEIAKDGTCVITKHPGTGGMVKVDTVRCQLLYELEGNVYLNSYSKAVLDNIVIEQAGKGRVHVHGVKGLPAPPTTKLAIFYKGGFEAEILINAAGYGWAQKAEVFECQVRRIMGEEALRKLDFVQFQRIGMRASNPTSQTSSTIYIRIFAQAREAPTLFSISKAVGQTSLKHFHGFHCSTDMRSAIPRPYFAYYPTRSFPAGKPPLHEPLPPRETYNARGPLTTLSTTPCRPIRLGIIALARSGEKALLPEPALLDLAAALPDFLRDRVVEVAVGVLEEEKRVGRMKKTGGSRGLGLGNAALLVWRCIESGSERCGSEDAE
;
A
#
# COMPACT_ATOMS: atom_id res chain seq x y z
N MET A 1 1.35 -64.14 25.85
CA MET A 1 2.16 -63.01 26.34
C MET A 1 2.25 -62.00 25.21
N SER A 2 1.54 -60.89 25.30
CA SER A 2 1.63 -59.79 24.34
C SER A 2 3.00 -59.12 24.49
N ASN A 3 3.72 -58.97 23.37
CA ASN A 3 5.07 -58.40 23.37
C ASN A 3 5.00 -56.89 23.70
N PRO A 4 5.54 -56.43 24.86
CA PRO A 4 5.42 -55.04 25.31
C PRO A 4 6.07 -54.03 24.34
N LEU A 5 7.08 -54.47 23.59
CA LEU A 5 7.72 -53.66 22.54
C LEU A 5 6.79 -53.43 21.34
N ALA A 6 5.99 -54.44 20.97
CA ALA A 6 5.06 -54.32 19.84
C ALA A 6 3.88 -53.41 20.18
N SER A 7 3.37 -53.44 21.42
CA SER A 7 2.32 -52.51 21.87
C SER A 7 2.86 -51.08 22.04
N GLY A 8 4.12 -50.92 22.47
CA GLY A 8 4.76 -49.61 22.57
C GLY A 8 5.02 -48.96 21.21
N ILE A 9 5.46 -49.74 20.22
CA ILE A 9 5.64 -49.27 18.83
C ILE A 9 4.28 -48.97 18.18
N ALA A 10 3.28 -49.83 18.37
CA ALA A 10 1.93 -49.58 17.86
C ALA A 10 1.33 -48.31 18.48
N SER A 11 1.44 -48.10 19.79
CA SER A 11 0.99 -46.86 20.45
C SER A 11 1.76 -45.64 19.96
N ALA A 12 3.08 -45.73 19.79
CA ALA A 12 3.89 -44.63 19.26
C ALA A 12 3.57 -44.32 17.79
N MET A 13 3.26 -45.35 16.99
CA MET A 13 2.78 -45.20 15.61
C MET A 13 1.35 -44.66 15.55
N GLU A 14 0.47 -45.06 16.47
CA GLU A 14 -0.89 -44.55 16.63
C GLU A 14 -0.86 -43.08 17.11
N ASP A 15 0.08 -42.71 17.98
CA ASP A 15 0.30 -41.35 18.44
C ASP A 15 0.97 -40.51 17.34
N LEU A 16 1.86 -41.08 16.52
CA LEU A 16 2.35 -40.44 15.27
C LEU A 16 1.21 -40.29 14.26
N TYR A 17 0.30 -41.27 14.17
CA TYR A 17 -0.85 -41.30 13.29
C TYR A 17 -1.94 -40.30 13.72
N ARG A 18 -2.17 -40.17 15.03
CA ARG A 18 -3.03 -39.15 15.66
C ARG A 18 -2.40 -37.77 15.63
N ALA A 19 -1.08 -37.67 15.73
CA ALA A 19 -0.33 -36.44 15.43
C ALA A 19 -0.37 -36.10 13.93
N THR A 20 -0.65 -37.10 13.06
CA THR A 20 -0.97 -36.94 11.64
C THR A 20 -2.47 -37.04 11.34
N LEU A 21 -3.34 -36.61 12.27
CA LEU A 21 -4.65 -36.07 11.87
C LEU A 21 -4.39 -35.07 10.75
N LYS A 22 -5.08 -35.21 9.60
CA LYS A 22 -4.89 -34.29 8.49
C LYS A 22 -5.20 -32.89 9.04
N ARG A 23 -4.42 -31.86 8.69
CA ARG A 23 -4.78 -30.48 9.05
C ARG A 23 -6.22 -30.15 8.64
N GLU A 24 -6.67 -30.76 7.53
CA GLU A 24 -8.04 -30.77 7.04
C GLU A 24 -9.07 -31.25 8.09
N ASP A 25 -8.73 -32.16 9.01
CA ASP A 25 -9.63 -32.62 10.06
C ASP A 25 -9.94 -31.54 11.11
N LYS A 26 -9.14 -30.47 11.16
CA LYS A 26 -9.33 -29.29 12.02
C LYS A 26 -10.13 -28.18 11.32
N PHE A 27 -10.32 -28.26 10.00
CA PHE A 27 -11.09 -27.29 9.23
C PHE A 27 -12.54 -27.24 9.70
N GLY A 28 -13.08 -26.04 9.80
CA GLY A 28 -14.41 -25.78 10.37
C GLY A 28 -14.59 -26.05 11.87
N LYS A 29 -13.60 -26.64 12.57
CA LYS A 29 -13.63 -26.91 14.03
C LYS A 29 -12.92 -25.82 14.86
N ARG A 30 -11.95 -25.15 14.26
CA ARG A 30 -11.25 -23.97 14.81
C ARG A 30 -11.06 -22.92 13.72
N PRO A 31 -10.71 -21.68 14.07
CA PRO A 31 -10.31 -20.70 13.08
C PRO A 31 -9.18 -21.22 12.17
N VAL A 32 -9.31 -20.97 10.88
CA VAL A 32 -8.31 -21.28 9.85
C VAL A 32 -7.17 -20.27 10.00
N ARG A 33 -5.92 -20.75 10.02
CA ARG A 33 -4.75 -19.90 10.20
C ARG A 33 -4.06 -19.67 8.86
N VAL A 34 -4.17 -18.44 8.37
CA VAL A 34 -3.56 -18.01 7.10
C VAL A 34 -2.46 -17.02 7.41
N THR A 35 -1.32 -17.18 6.77
CA THR A 35 -0.23 -16.19 6.77
C THR A 35 0.16 -15.83 5.35
N ASN A 36 0.81 -14.69 5.21
CA ASN A 36 1.55 -14.36 4.00
C ASN A 36 3.05 -14.62 4.21
N CYS A 37 3.79 -14.89 3.13
CA CYS A 37 5.23 -15.05 3.14
C CYS A 37 6.00 -14.08 2.21
N SER A 38 5.32 -13.29 1.37
CA SER A 38 5.92 -12.19 0.59
C SER A 38 4.89 -11.41 -0.21
N ILE A 39 5.14 -10.12 -0.41
CA ILE A 39 4.46 -9.25 -1.41
C ILE A 39 5.41 -8.59 -2.41
N SER A 40 6.71 -8.48 -2.13
CA SER A 40 7.58 -7.62 -2.94
C SER A 40 9.02 -8.11 -3.07
N ARG A 41 9.74 -7.47 -4.02
CA ARG A 41 11.14 -7.70 -4.36
C ARG A 41 12.11 -7.76 -3.16
N GLY A 42 11.76 -7.18 -2.02
CA GLY A 42 12.64 -7.05 -0.86
C GLY A 42 12.45 -8.09 0.25
N ASP A 43 11.38 -8.89 0.24
CA ASP A 43 11.12 -9.81 1.35
C ASP A 43 12.12 -10.99 1.36
N PRO A 44 12.74 -11.32 2.51
CA PRO A 44 13.65 -12.44 2.62
C PRO A 44 12.96 -13.79 2.42
N ALA A 45 13.57 -14.69 1.64
CA ALA A 45 13.11 -16.07 1.45
C ALA A 45 12.84 -16.83 2.78
N VAL A 46 13.64 -16.53 3.81
CA VAL A 46 13.55 -17.16 5.14
C VAL A 46 12.20 -16.91 5.83
N GLU A 47 11.43 -15.89 5.46
CA GLU A 47 10.12 -15.63 6.05
C GLU A 47 9.13 -16.77 5.75
N THR A 48 9.20 -17.39 4.57
CA THR A 48 8.41 -18.59 4.25
C THR A 48 8.73 -19.73 5.22
N TYR A 49 10.01 -19.94 5.53
CA TYR A 49 10.45 -20.95 6.50
C TYR A 49 10.00 -20.62 7.92
N LYS A 50 10.14 -19.37 8.36
CA LYS A 50 9.69 -18.91 9.69
C LYS A 50 8.19 -19.15 9.86
N GLN A 51 7.39 -18.78 8.86
CA GLN A 51 5.94 -18.98 8.86
C GLN A 51 5.56 -20.47 8.92
N ALA A 52 6.23 -21.32 8.12
CA ALA A 52 6.00 -22.75 8.16
C ALA A 52 6.40 -23.37 9.51
N LYS A 53 7.50 -22.91 10.12
CA LYS A 53 8.14 -23.56 11.28
C LYS A 53 7.58 -23.11 12.63
N LEU A 54 7.49 -21.80 12.88
CA LEU A 54 7.36 -21.24 14.24
C LEU A 54 6.03 -21.54 14.93
N GLY A 55 4.99 -21.88 14.17
CA GLY A 55 3.70 -22.23 14.74
C GLY A 55 2.84 -23.10 13.84
N ASP A 56 1.57 -23.18 14.21
CA ASP A 56 0.56 -23.90 13.44
C ASP A 56 -0.08 -22.99 12.41
N ILE A 57 0.30 -23.18 11.15
CA ILE A 57 -0.25 -22.47 9.99
C ILE A 57 -0.93 -23.46 9.05
N ASP A 58 -2.16 -23.16 8.63
CA ASP A 58 -2.90 -24.03 7.71
C ASP A 58 -2.64 -23.68 6.25
N PHE A 59 -2.51 -22.38 5.97
CA PHE A 59 -2.29 -21.85 4.64
C PHE A 59 -1.16 -20.82 4.64
N ILE A 60 -0.24 -20.98 3.69
CA ILE A 60 0.75 -19.95 3.34
C ILE A 60 0.34 -19.35 2.01
N THR A 61 0.24 -18.03 1.97
CA THR A 61 -0.06 -17.25 0.77
C THR A 61 1.15 -16.39 0.41
N GLY A 62 1.30 -16.01 -0.86
CA GLY A 62 2.37 -15.11 -1.28
C GLY A 62 2.05 -14.46 -2.62
N ASN A 63 2.29 -13.16 -2.71
CA ASN A 63 2.11 -12.38 -3.93
C ASN A 63 3.47 -11.98 -4.51
N TYR A 64 3.86 -12.62 -5.61
CA TYR A 64 5.14 -12.33 -6.28
C TYR A 64 4.96 -11.51 -7.56
N LEU A 65 3.72 -11.14 -7.92
CA LEU A 65 3.37 -10.36 -9.09
C LEU A 65 2.78 -8.98 -8.73
N ALA A 66 3.28 -8.34 -7.68
CA ALA A 66 2.97 -6.94 -7.38
C ALA A 66 3.32 -6.00 -8.56
N GLU A 67 2.76 -4.79 -8.58
CA GLU A 67 2.89 -3.83 -9.68
C GLU A 67 4.37 -3.56 -10.05
N VAL A 68 5.23 -3.41 -9.04
CA VAL A 68 6.68 -3.21 -9.23
C VAL A 68 7.37 -4.41 -9.90
N ASN A 69 6.81 -5.61 -9.78
CA ASN A 69 7.34 -6.82 -10.40
C ASN A 69 6.86 -6.98 -11.84
N ILE A 70 5.64 -6.51 -12.16
CA ILE A 70 5.08 -6.52 -13.52
C ILE A 70 5.84 -5.57 -14.45
N ALA A 71 6.51 -4.55 -13.91
CA ALA A 71 7.45 -3.72 -14.66
C ALA A 71 8.62 -4.51 -15.31
N GLN A 72 8.77 -5.82 -15.07
CA GLN A 72 9.72 -6.70 -15.77
C GLN A 72 9.06 -7.48 -16.91
N ALA A 73 7.83 -7.15 -17.30
CA ALA A 73 7.09 -7.82 -18.36
C ALA A 73 7.82 -7.77 -19.71
N GLU A 74 8.58 -6.71 -20.02
CA GLU A 74 9.42 -6.69 -21.23
C GLU A 74 10.50 -7.76 -21.21
N ALA A 75 11.22 -7.88 -20.09
CA ALA A 75 12.24 -8.90 -19.94
C ALA A 75 11.62 -10.31 -20.01
N TYR A 76 10.40 -10.49 -19.51
CA TYR A 76 9.66 -11.75 -19.67
C TYR A 76 9.27 -12.01 -21.13
N ALA A 77 8.68 -11.03 -21.81
CA ALA A 77 8.30 -11.14 -23.22
C ALA A 77 9.48 -11.36 -24.16
N ALA A 78 10.67 -10.86 -23.79
CA ALA A 78 11.93 -11.05 -24.51
C ALA A 78 12.70 -12.32 -24.10
N ASP A 79 12.10 -13.24 -23.34
CA ASP A 79 12.71 -14.47 -22.82
C ASP A 79 13.97 -14.25 -21.94
N GLN A 80 14.10 -13.07 -21.32
CA GLN A 80 15.18 -12.67 -20.42
C GLN A 80 14.82 -12.77 -18.93
N HIS A 81 13.59 -13.15 -18.60
CA HIS A 81 13.12 -13.34 -17.22
C HIS A 81 12.37 -14.67 -17.09
N PRO A 82 12.60 -15.50 -16.05
CA PRO A 82 12.06 -16.85 -15.95
C PRO A 82 10.56 -16.94 -15.59
N GLY A 83 9.85 -15.81 -15.57
CA GLY A 83 8.42 -15.72 -15.20
C GLY A 83 8.09 -15.81 -13.70
N TYR A 84 9.06 -16.14 -12.84
CA TYR A 84 8.89 -16.20 -11.37
C TYR A 84 10.02 -15.47 -10.63
N LYS A 85 9.89 -15.34 -9.31
CA LYS A 85 10.91 -14.71 -8.45
C LYS A 85 11.74 -15.75 -7.72
N ASN A 86 13.07 -15.61 -7.78
CA ASN A 86 14.00 -16.51 -7.12
C ASN A 86 13.79 -16.57 -5.60
N THR A 87 13.37 -15.48 -4.95
CA THR A 87 13.09 -15.47 -3.52
C THR A 87 11.88 -16.32 -3.14
N ALA A 88 10.88 -16.41 -4.02
CA ALA A 88 9.74 -17.32 -3.85
C ALA A 88 10.23 -18.77 -3.84
N TRP A 89 11.11 -19.08 -4.80
CA TRP A 89 11.67 -20.41 -4.97
C TRP A 89 12.49 -20.81 -3.76
N GLU A 90 13.47 -19.97 -3.41
CA GLU A 90 14.35 -20.18 -2.26
C GLU A 90 13.54 -20.35 -0.97
N GLY A 91 12.46 -19.57 -0.80
CA GLY A 91 11.58 -19.67 0.37
C GLY A 91 10.86 -21.02 0.45
N LEU A 92 10.31 -21.49 -0.67
CA LEU A 92 9.72 -22.83 -0.77
C LEU A 92 10.76 -23.93 -0.52
N GLN A 93 11.95 -23.81 -1.10
CA GLN A 93 13.02 -24.78 -0.91
C GLN A 93 13.42 -24.90 0.56
N GLN A 94 13.52 -23.77 1.27
CA GLN A 94 13.85 -23.76 2.70
C GLN A 94 12.72 -24.33 3.56
N ALA A 95 11.45 -24.13 3.17
CA ALA A 95 10.27 -24.50 3.96
C ALA A 95 9.69 -25.89 3.63
N MET A 96 10.11 -26.52 2.52
CA MET A 96 9.43 -27.67 1.93
C MET A 96 9.23 -28.84 2.91
N ASP A 97 10.28 -29.22 3.64
CA ASP A 97 10.22 -30.34 4.58
C ASP A 97 9.18 -30.08 5.68
N VAL A 98 9.13 -28.85 6.18
CA VAL A 98 8.18 -28.43 7.22
C VAL A 98 6.77 -28.34 6.68
N ILE A 99 6.59 -27.79 5.48
CA ILE A 99 5.31 -27.70 4.76
C ILE A 99 4.73 -29.10 4.56
N GLN A 100 5.54 -30.04 4.06
CA GLN A 100 5.12 -31.42 3.79
C GLN A 100 4.79 -32.15 5.10
N GLN A 101 5.67 -32.06 6.09
CA GLN A 101 5.47 -32.67 7.40
C GLN A 101 4.17 -32.18 8.06
N LYS A 102 3.91 -30.87 7.99
CA LYS A 102 2.74 -30.24 8.59
C LYS A 102 1.51 -30.30 7.68
N ARG A 103 1.61 -30.71 6.41
CA ARG A 103 0.53 -30.64 5.39
C ARG A 103 -0.07 -29.24 5.26
N ILE A 104 0.79 -28.23 5.18
CA ILE A 104 0.38 -26.83 4.96
C ILE A 104 -0.01 -26.66 3.49
N LYS A 105 -1.18 -26.04 3.23
CA LYS A 105 -1.58 -25.71 1.86
C LYS A 105 -0.98 -24.38 1.42
N ILE A 106 -0.64 -24.27 0.14
CA ILE A 106 0.04 -23.08 -0.39
C ILE A 106 -0.75 -22.50 -1.56
N ALA A 107 -0.90 -21.17 -1.59
CA ALA A 107 -1.35 -20.43 -2.76
C ALA A 107 -0.32 -19.36 -3.11
N ILE A 108 0.50 -19.61 -4.14
CA ILE A 108 1.61 -18.77 -4.60
C ILE A 108 1.67 -18.84 -6.13
N ASN A 109 2.80 -18.48 -6.77
CA ASN A 109 2.99 -18.57 -8.21
C ASN A 109 4.26 -19.39 -8.59
N GLU A 110 4.47 -20.61 -8.05
CA GLU A 110 5.63 -21.46 -8.42
C GLU A 110 5.55 -23.01 -8.17
N LYS A 111 6.28 -23.83 -8.98
CA LYS A 111 6.26 -25.33 -9.02
C LYS A 111 7.61 -26.02 -8.72
N LYS A 112 7.62 -27.02 -7.81
CA LYS A 112 8.26 -28.37 -7.91
C LYS A 112 7.83 -29.22 -6.70
N TYR A 113 8.25 -30.50 -6.62
CA TYR A 113 8.09 -31.46 -5.50
C TYR A 113 6.85 -32.38 -5.52
N ASN A 114 6.85 -33.38 -4.62
CA ASN A 114 5.81 -34.42 -4.43
C ASN A 114 4.55 -33.85 -3.74
N LEU A 115 4.07 -32.73 -4.25
CA LEU A 115 2.83 -32.05 -3.86
C LEU A 115 1.87 -32.11 -5.05
N ARG A 116 0.56 -32.19 -4.78
CA ARG A 116 -0.43 -32.00 -5.85
C ARG A 116 -0.49 -30.51 -6.17
N VAL A 117 -0.01 -30.15 -7.35
CA VAL A 117 0.05 -28.76 -7.81
C VAL A 117 -1.06 -28.52 -8.82
N ALA A 118 -1.91 -27.52 -8.56
CA ALA A 118 -2.78 -26.93 -9.57
C ALA A 118 -2.16 -25.63 -10.09
N TYR A 119 -2.36 -25.34 -11.37
CA TYR A 119 -1.98 -24.07 -11.99
C TYR A 119 -3.22 -23.40 -12.57
N VAL A 120 -3.38 -22.11 -12.25
CA VAL A 120 -4.41 -21.23 -12.80
C VAL A 120 -3.71 -20.32 -13.81
N SER A 121 -3.77 -20.69 -15.08
CA SER A 121 -3.40 -19.81 -16.19
C SER A 121 -4.46 -18.73 -16.39
N GLY A 122 -4.04 -17.50 -16.62
CA GLY A 122 -4.89 -16.48 -17.23
C GLY A 122 -4.86 -16.60 -18.76
N ASP A 123 -5.86 -16.02 -19.41
CA ASP A 123 -5.85 -15.84 -20.86
C ASP A 123 -4.90 -14.69 -21.23
N ASP A 124 -4.15 -14.84 -22.33
CA ASP A 124 -3.42 -13.73 -22.95
C ASP A 124 -4.39 -12.97 -23.86
N LEU A 125 -4.72 -11.75 -23.46
CA LEU A 125 -5.70 -10.90 -24.13
C LEU A 125 -5.02 -9.68 -24.75
N SER A 126 -3.69 -9.71 -24.91
CA SER A 126 -2.90 -8.59 -25.46
C SER A 126 -3.42 -8.12 -26.84
N ASP A 127 -3.79 -9.04 -27.72
CA ASP A 127 -4.38 -8.76 -29.04
C ASP A 127 -5.76 -8.06 -28.95
N GLU A 128 -6.49 -8.26 -27.86
CA GLU A 128 -7.81 -7.67 -27.62
C GLU A 128 -7.72 -6.35 -26.85
N VAL A 129 -6.75 -6.22 -25.94
CA VAL A 129 -6.57 -5.04 -25.08
C VAL A 129 -6.40 -3.77 -25.89
N GLY A 130 -5.70 -3.81 -27.03
CA GLY A 130 -5.52 -2.65 -27.92
C GLY A 130 -6.83 -2.03 -28.40
N GLN A 131 -7.91 -2.82 -28.49
CA GLN A 131 -9.23 -2.36 -28.91
C GLN A 131 -9.99 -1.60 -27.81
N PHE A 132 -9.59 -1.80 -26.55
CA PHE A 132 -10.21 -1.16 -25.38
C PHE A 132 -9.42 0.05 -24.88
N ILE A 133 -8.24 0.31 -25.44
CA ILE A 133 -7.43 1.47 -25.05
C ILE A 133 -8.00 2.72 -25.72
N PRO A 134 -8.35 3.74 -24.92
CA PRO A 134 -8.96 4.94 -25.45
C PRO A 134 -7.93 5.79 -26.20
N THR A 135 -8.16 5.98 -27.50
CA THR A 135 -7.33 6.83 -28.36
C THR A 135 -7.82 8.28 -28.39
N LYS A 136 -9.03 8.55 -27.86
CA LYS A 136 -9.63 9.89 -27.72
C LYS A 136 -10.08 10.13 -26.30
N LYS A 137 -10.09 11.38 -25.84
CA LYS A 137 -10.59 11.72 -24.49
C LYS A 137 -12.05 11.32 -24.31
N SER A 138 -12.86 11.37 -25.38
CA SER A 138 -14.27 10.95 -25.37
C SER A 138 -14.47 9.47 -25.07
N ASP A 139 -13.46 8.65 -25.38
CA ASP A 139 -13.53 7.19 -25.31
C ASP A 139 -12.85 6.68 -24.02
N ALA A 140 -12.33 7.61 -23.20
CA ALA A 140 -11.59 7.32 -21.97
C ALA A 140 -12.29 6.28 -21.11
N LEU A 141 -11.53 5.28 -20.68
CA LEU A 141 -12.10 4.24 -19.83
C LEU A 141 -12.58 4.88 -18.52
N PRO A 142 -13.81 4.57 -18.09
CA PRO A 142 -14.36 5.16 -16.88
C PRO A 142 -13.45 4.86 -15.69
N TYR A 143 -13.06 5.92 -14.96
CA TYR A 143 -12.38 5.79 -13.67
C TYR A 143 -13.15 4.82 -12.77
N LEU A 144 -12.42 4.21 -11.80
CA LEU A 144 -12.99 3.31 -10.81
C LEU A 144 -14.28 3.95 -10.28
N ASP A 145 -14.23 5.12 -9.69
CA ASP A 145 -15.44 5.79 -9.19
C ASP A 145 -16.17 6.72 -10.18
N SER A 146 -16.20 6.44 -11.48
CA SER A 146 -16.83 7.32 -12.49
C SER A 146 -18.31 7.64 -12.26
N SER A 147 -19.05 6.76 -11.57
CA SER A 147 -20.43 7.02 -11.15
C SER A 147 -20.54 7.97 -9.95
N ASN A 148 -19.43 8.28 -9.29
CA ASN A 148 -19.35 9.25 -8.22
C ASN A 148 -18.99 10.63 -8.80
N PRO A 149 -19.89 11.62 -8.72
CA PRO A 149 -19.65 12.96 -9.25
C PRO A 149 -18.49 13.71 -8.57
N ALA A 150 -18.00 13.22 -7.43
CA ALA A 150 -16.85 13.78 -6.73
C ALA A 150 -15.49 13.17 -7.16
N ALA A 151 -15.50 12.16 -8.03
CA ALA A 151 -14.27 11.56 -8.53
C ALA A 151 -13.58 12.51 -9.52
N LYS A 152 -12.32 12.86 -9.23
CA LYS A 152 -11.47 13.62 -10.16
C LYS A 152 -10.63 12.64 -10.96
N ILE A 153 -10.76 12.70 -12.28
CA ILE A 153 -9.92 11.93 -13.21
C ILE A 153 -8.60 12.68 -13.35
N ALA A 154 -7.49 12.03 -13.01
CA ALA A 154 -6.16 12.63 -13.17
C ALA A 154 -5.76 12.70 -14.65
N GLU A 155 -4.93 13.67 -15.06
CA GLU A 155 -4.56 13.87 -16.47
C GLU A 155 -3.85 12.64 -17.07
N GLU A 156 -3.14 11.89 -16.24
CA GLU A 156 -2.48 10.63 -16.58
C GLU A 156 -3.49 9.54 -17.01
N SER A 157 -4.78 9.71 -16.69
CA SER A 157 -5.86 8.84 -17.16
C SER A 157 -6.12 8.98 -18.68
N PHE A 158 -5.48 9.94 -19.34
CA PHE A 158 -5.52 10.17 -20.77
C PHE A 158 -4.20 9.83 -21.47
N ALA A 159 -3.29 9.09 -20.83
CA ALA A 159 -1.96 8.77 -21.35
C ALA A 159 -1.96 8.05 -22.71
N PHE A 160 -3.06 7.46 -23.17
CA PHE A 160 -3.15 6.77 -24.46
C PHE A 160 -3.88 7.57 -25.54
N VAL A 161 -4.36 8.78 -25.21
CA VAL A 161 -5.03 9.64 -26.17
C VAL A 161 -4.04 10.13 -27.22
N THR A 162 -4.38 9.93 -28.49
CA THR A 162 -3.52 10.25 -29.63
C THR A 162 -3.79 11.62 -30.24
N GLU A 163 -4.69 12.41 -29.64
CA GLU A 163 -5.06 13.75 -30.14
C GLU A 163 -3.87 14.73 -30.12
N ASP A 164 -2.86 14.47 -29.28
CA ASP A 164 -1.65 15.29 -29.13
C ASP A 164 -0.34 14.58 -29.56
N GLY A 165 -0.42 13.38 -30.18
CA GLY A 165 0.77 12.64 -30.66
C GLY A 165 0.59 11.12 -30.80
N GLU A 166 1.67 10.40 -31.07
CA GLU A 166 1.66 8.93 -31.15
C GLU A 166 1.27 8.31 -29.78
N PRO A 167 0.54 7.18 -29.75
CA PRO A 167 0.19 6.52 -28.50
C PRO A 167 1.42 5.99 -27.77
N HIS A 168 1.31 5.85 -26.45
CA HIS A 168 2.32 5.13 -25.67
C HIS A 168 2.23 3.63 -25.94
N GLU A 169 3.40 2.97 -26.03
CA GLU A 169 3.49 1.53 -26.25
C GLU A 169 3.14 0.77 -24.96
N VAL A 170 2.14 -0.12 -25.06
CA VAL A 170 1.74 -1.02 -23.98
C VAL A 170 2.74 -2.14 -23.84
N VAL A 171 3.16 -2.39 -22.61
CA VAL A 171 4.09 -3.45 -22.23
C VAL A 171 3.34 -4.67 -21.72
N SER A 172 2.33 -4.47 -20.88
CA SER A 172 1.50 -5.55 -20.38
C SER A 172 0.15 -5.05 -19.88
N ALA A 173 -0.84 -5.93 -19.87
CA ALA A 173 -2.16 -5.68 -19.30
C ALA A 173 -2.59 -6.88 -18.47
N ASN A 174 -2.78 -6.68 -17.17
CA ASN A 174 -3.00 -7.76 -16.21
C ASN A 174 -4.31 -7.55 -15.47
N ALA A 175 -5.27 -8.46 -15.67
CA ALA A 175 -6.54 -8.46 -14.97
C ALA A 175 -6.39 -9.04 -13.55
N TYR A 176 -7.02 -8.41 -12.56
CA TYR A 176 -6.92 -8.83 -11.17
C TYR A 176 -7.97 -9.89 -10.88
N LEU A 177 -7.67 -11.16 -11.15
CA LEU A 177 -8.67 -12.21 -10.95
C LEU A 177 -9.01 -12.43 -9.46
N GLY A 178 -10.15 -13.08 -9.21
CA GLY A 178 -10.64 -13.38 -7.86
C GLY A 178 -10.13 -14.72 -7.31
N ALA A 179 -10.71 -15.14 -6.19
CA ALA A 179 -10.30 -16.34 -5.44
C ALA A 179 -10.73 -17.68 -6.08
N ARG A 180 -11.62 -17.68 -7.09
CA ARG A 180 -12.26 -18.89 -7.64
C ARG A 180 -11.29 -19.99 -8.07
N GLY A 181 -10.28 -19.63 -8.88
CA GLY A 181 -9.33 -20.61 -9.39
C GLY A 181 -8.50 -21.27 -8.29
N VAL A 182 -8.15 -20.49 -7.26
CA VAL A 182 -7.41 -21.00 -6.09
C VAL A 182 -8.28 -21.93 -5.26
N ASP A 183 -9.51 -21.51 -4.98
CA ASP A 183 -10.49 -22.28 -4.21
C ASP A 183 -10.83 -23.61 -4.91
N GLU A 184 -11.05 -23.59 -6.22
CA GLU A 184 -11.27 -24.81 -7.01
C GLU A 184 -10.04 -25.73 -7.03
N GLY A 185 -8.84 -25.17 -7.16
CA GLY A 185 -7.60 -25.95 -7.06
C GLY A 185 -7.52 -26.72 -5.74
N PHE A 186 -7.81 -26.06 -4.61
CA PHE A 186 -7.85 -26.73 -3.31
C PHE A 186 -8.97 -27.77 -3.21
N ARG A 187 -10.17 -27.50 -3.76
CA ARG A 187 -11.29 -28.48 -3.79
C ARG A 187 -10.98 -29.72 -4.62
N GLN A 188 -10.22 -29.59 -5.71
CA GLN A 188 -9.72 -30.73 -6.49
C GLN A 188 -8.56 -31.48 -5.81
N GLY A 189 -8.20 -31.08 -4.59
CA GLY A 189 -7.20 -31.74 -3.78
C GLY A 189 -5.79 -31.24 -4.01
N ALA A 190 -5.59 -30.07 -4.61
CA ALA A 190 -4.26 -29.47 -4.65
C ALA A 190 -3.75 -29.17 -3.22
N ASP A 191 -2.47 -29.42 -3.02
CA ASP A 191 -1.71 -29.02 -1.84
C ASP A 191 -1.04 -27.65 -2.09
N THR A 192 -0.76 -27.34 -3.36
CA THR A 192 -0.23 -26.04 -3.80
C THR A 192 -1.00 -25.56 -5.02
N VAL A 193 -1.41 -24.30 -5.02
CA VAL A 193 -1.98 -23.64 -6.20
C VAL A 193 -1.04 -22.53 -6.65
N ILE A 194 -0.74 -22.54 -7.95
CA ILE A 194 0.09 -21.57 -8.66
C ILE A 194 -0.83 -20.69 -9.49
N THR A 195 -0.74 -19.36 -9.40
CA THR A 195 -1.61 -18.47 -10.20
C THR A 195 -0.85 -17.47 -11.07
N GLY A 196 -1.56 -16.80 -11.98
CA GLY A 196 -1.11 -15.56 -12.60
C GLY A 196 -1.36 -14.34 -11.71
N ARG A 197 -1.77 -13.20 -12.29
CA ARG A 197 -2.22 -12.04 -11.50
C ARG A 197 -3.62 -12.30 -10.94
N ILE A 198 -3.70 -12.41 -9.62
CA ILE A 198 -4.96 -12.37 -8.87
C ILE A 198 -4.90 -11.19 -7.90
N SER A 199 -6.05 -10.72 -7.43
CA SER A 199 -6.08 -9.66 -6.41
C SER A 199 -5.37 -10.15 -5.14
N ASP A 200 -4.63 -9.27 -4.49
CA ASP A 200 -3.70 -9.59 -3.38
C ASP A 200 -4.36 -10.35 -2.22
N ALA A 201 -5.60 -10.00 -1.88
CA ALA A 201 -6.37 -10.66 -0.81
C ALA A 201 -7.02 -12.00 -1.25
N SER A 202 -7.12 -12.27 -2.56
CA SER A 202 -7.82 -13.45 -3.10
C SER A 202 -7.26 -14.80 -2.63
N PRO A 203 -5.94 -15.02 -2.48
CA PRO A 203 -5.40 -16.24 -1.89
C PRO A 203 -5.96 -16.53 -0.49
N VAL A 204 -6.12 -15.48 0.33
CA VAL A 204 -6.63 -15.59 1.70
C VAL A 204 -8.13 -15.89 1.70
N ILE A 205 -8.89 -15.28 0.79
CA ILE A 205 -10.30 -15.61 0.60
C ILE A 205 -10.48 -17.08 0.19
N ALA A 206 -9.66 -17.58 -0.75
CA ALA A 206 -9.70 -18.98 -1.16
C ALA A 206 -9.32 -19.94 -0.02
N ALA A 207 -8.26 -19.62 0.73
CA ALA A 207 -7.83 -20.40 1.89
C ALA A 207 -8.94 -20.50 2.96
N ALA A 208 -9.57 -19.38 3.29
CA ALA A 208 -10.66 -19.33 4.25
C ALA A 208 -11.92 -20.05 3.72
N GLY A 209 -12.30 -19.79 2.46
CA GLY A 209 -13.45 -20.42 1.81
C GLY A 209 -13.35 -21.93 1.78
N TYR A 210 -12.20 -22.46 1.36
CA TYR A 210 -11.94 -23.90 1.38
C TYR A 210 -11.87 -24.45 2.82
N GLY A 211 -11.09 -23.83 3.71
CA GLY A 211 -10.90 -24.28 5.09
C GLY A 211 -12.12 -24.15 6.01
N CYS A 212 -13.13 -23.39 5.62
CA CYS A 212 -14.42 -23.31 6.33
C CYS A 212 -15.60 -23.85 5.52
N SER A 213 -15.33 -24.41 4.33
CA SER A 213 -16.31 -25.00 3.43
C SER A 213 -17.45 -24.03 3.06
N TRP A 214 -17.09 -22.79 2.75
CA TRP A 214 -18.03 -21.77 2.32
C TRP A 214 -18.46 -21.96 0.86
N SER A 215 -19.65 -21.45 0.54
CA SER A 215 -20.12 -21.26 -0.82
C SER A 215 -19.61 -19.93 -1.38
N ASP A 216 -19.54 -19.84 -2.72
CA ASP A 216 -19.33 -18.61 -3.49
C ASP A 216 -20.41 -17.54 -3.27
N ARG A 217 -21.49 -17.86 -2.55
CA ARG A 217 -22.58 -16.95 -2.17
C ARG A 217 -22.58 -16.54 -0.69
N ASP A 218 -21.62 -17.02 0.10
CA ASP A 218 -21.48 -16.62 1.51
C ASP A 218 -20.86 -15.21 1.62
N TYR A 219 -21.49 -14.20 1.02
CA TYR A 219 -20.87 -12.88 0.78
C TYR A 219 -20.33 -12.21 2.04
N ASP A 220 -21.04 -12.28 3.17
CA ASP A 220 -20.53 -11.74 4.44
C ASP A 220 -19.21 -12.40 4.87
N ARG A 221 -19.09 -13.71 4.69
CA ARG A 221 -17.88 -14.46 5.06
C ARG A 221 -16.74 -14.16 4.09
N LEU A 222 -17.06 -14.08 2.79
CA LEU A 222 -16.10 -13.71 1.74
C LEU A 222 -15.57 -12.28 1.94
N ALA A 223 -16.43 -11.32 2.28
CA ALA A 223 -16.07 -9.94 2.54
C ALA A 223 -15.21 -9.78 3.80
N ARG A 224 -15.50 -10.54 4.87
CA ARG A 224 -14.64 -10.55 6.06
C ARG A 224 -13.28 -11.18 5.78
N ALA A 225 -13.23 -12.24 4.98
CA ALA A 225 -11.97 -12.83 4.53
C ALA A 225 -11.19 -11.92 3.57
N LEU A 226 -11.88 -11.09 2.77
CA LEU A 226 -11.27 -10.04 1.96
C LEU A 226 -10.53 -9.03 2.86
N VAL A 227 -11.18 -8.56 3.94
CA VAL A 227 -10.52 -7.67 4.92
C VAL A 227 -9.38 -8.38 5.65
N ALA A 228 -9.54 -9.65 6.03
CA ALA A 228 -8.46 -10.43 6.63
C ALA A 228 -7.25 -10.56 5.69
N GLY A 229 -7.50 -10.78 4.39
CA GLY A 229 -6.47 -10.83 3.36
C GLY A 229 -5.72 -9.52 3.22
N HIS A 230 -6.45 -8.42 3.07
CA HIS A 230 -5.89 -7.06 3.02
C HIS A 230 -4.97 -6.73 4.21
N LEU A 231 -5.34 -7.19 5.40
CA LEU A 231 -4.56 -6.96 6.61
C LEU A 231 -3.25 -7.76 6.63
N ILE A 232 -3.20 -8.94 6.03
CA ILE A 232 -1.99 -9.80 6.09
C ILE A 232 -1.18 -9.80 4.80
N GLU A 233 -1.67 -9.22 3.71
CA GLU A 233 -1.00 -9.30 2.42
C GLU A 233 0.31 -8.52 2.42
N CYS A 234 0.36 -7.29 2.93
CA CYS A 234 1.53 -6.42 2.82
C CYS A 234 2.70 -6.73 3.79
N SER A 235 3.13 -8.00 3.88
CA SER A 235 4.23 -8.45 4.73
C SER A 235 4.05 -7.96 6.17
N ALA A 236 5.01 -7.23 6.72
CA ALA A 236 5.01 -6.81 8.11
C ALA A 236 4.17 -5.55 8.40
N TYR A 237 3.37 -5.03 7.47
CA TYR A 237 2.74 -3.71 7.66
C TYR A 237 1.80 -3.68 8.87
N VAL A 238 0.91 -4.66 9.00
CA VAL A 238 -0.02 -4.75 10.13
C VAL A 238 0.68 -5.06 11.47
N THR A 239 1.94 -5.50 11.41
CA THR A 239 2.79 -5.82 12.57
C THR A 239 3.81 -4.73 12.88
N CYS A 240 3.56 -3.49 12.44
CA CYS A 240 4.34 -2.25 12.64
C CYS A 240 5.30 -1.86 11.49
N GLY A 241 5.38 -2.63 10.40
CA GLY A 241 5.99 -2.16 9.17
C GLY A 241 5.20 -0.96 8.61
N ASN A 242 5.88 0.07 8.09
CA ASN A 242 5.21 1.23 7.48
C ASN A 242 4.16 1.92 8.39
N PHE A 243 4.29 1.79 9.72
CA PHE A 243 3.36 2.33 10.69
C PHE A 243 3.72 3.77 11.06
N ALA A 244 2.86 4.75 10.77
CA ALA A 244 3.15 6.16 11.00
C ALA A 244 3.37 6.52 12.49
N GLY A 245 2.77 5.74 13.41
CA GLY A 245 2.90 5.94 14.86
C GLY A 245 4.13 5.29 15.50
N PHE A 246 5.12 4.84 14.73
CA PHE A 246 6.25 4.05 15.25
C PHE A 246 7.07 4.78 16.31
N THR A 247 7.14 6.12 16.27
CA THR A 247 7.92 6.94 17.21
C THR A 247 7.41 6.90 18.64
N ALA A 248 6.19 6.42 18.88
CA ALA A 248 5.61 6.25 20.21
C ALA A 248 6.06 4.96 20.92
N TYR A 249 6.95 4.17 20.29
CA TYR A 249 7.35 2.85 20.75
C TYR A 249 8.87 2.71 20.80
N ASP A 250 9.35 1.83 21.68
CA ASP A 250 10.77 1.51 21.75
C ASP A 250 11.26 0.95 20.42
N LEU A 251 12.50 1.30 20.06
CA LEU A 251 13.12 0.92 18.80
C LEU A 251 13.06 -0.60 18.57
N ASP A 252 13.29 -1.40 19.61
CA ASP A 252 13.24 -2.88 19.53
C ASP A 252 11.89 -3.43 19.02
N ASN A 253 10.79 -2.69 19.22
CA ASN A 253 9.48 -3.10 18.72
C ASN A 253 9.33 -2.92 17.20
N VAL A 254 10.21 -2.15 16.55
CA VAL A 254 10.07 -1.75 15.13
C VAL A 254 11.25 -2.14 14.26
N LEU A 255 12.34 -2.67 14.84
CA LEU A 255 13.55 -3.06 14.10
C LEU A 255 13.34 -4.23 13.13
N ASP A 256 12.65 -5.28 13.57
CA ASP A 256 12.44 -6.52 12.80
C ASP A 256 11.00 -7.05 12.97
N PRO A 257 10.00 -6.36 12.41
CA PRO A 257 8.60 -6.75 12.57
C PRO A 257 8.32 -8.08 11.87
N GLY A 258 7.91 -9.09 12.65
CA GLY A 258 7.56 -10.41 12.11
C GLY A 258 6.25 -10.39 11.33
N PHE A 259 6.06 -11.35 10.43
CA PHE A 259 4.91 -11.37 9.53
C PHE A 259 3.61 -11.82 10.23
N PRO A 260 2.45 -11.27 9.81
CA PRO A 260 1.16 -11.47 10.47
C PRO A 260 0.49 -12.80 10.11
N ILE A 261 -0.42 -13.21 10.97
CA ILE A 261 -1.29 -14.37 10.83
C ILE A 261 -2.73 -13.88 11.03
N ALA A 262 -3.63 -14.26 10.11
CA ALA A 262 -5.06 -14.14 10.31
C ALA A 262 -5.62 -15.48 10.80
N GLU A 263 -6.26 -15.47 11.98
CA GLU A 263 -7.05 -16.59 12.47
C GLU A 263 -8.52 -16.34 12.11
N ILE A 264 -8.99 -16.94 11.02
CA ILE A 264 -10.29 -16.68 10.40
C ILE A 264 -11.31 -17.71 10.89
N ALA A 265 -12.33 -17.26 11.63
CA ALA A 265 -13.39 -18.11 12.16
C ALA A 265 -14.38 -18.54 11.06
N LYS A 266 -15.25 -19.50 11.39
CA LYS A 266 -16.22 -20.07 10.44
C LYS A 266 -17.23 -19.05 9.89
N ASP A 267 -17.49 -17.97 10.63
CA ASP A 267 -18.35 -16.86 10.21
C ASP A 267 -17.60 -15.75 9.44
N GLY A 268 -16.29 -15.93 9.24
CA GLY A 268 -15.40 -15.00 8.55
C GLY A 268 -14.77 -13.94 9.44
N THR A 269 -15.22 -13.75 10.68
CA THR A 269 -14.53 -12.84 11.62
C THR A 269 -13.09 -13.31 11.84
N CYS A 270 -12.17 -12.40 12.15
CA CYS A 270 -10.77 -12.78 12.27
C CYS A 270 -10.06 -12.13 13.45
N VAL A 271 -9.04 -12.83 13.95
CA VAL A 271 -8.04 -12.25 14.85
C VAL A 271 -6.73 -12.14 14.10
N ILE A 272 -6.19 -10.92 14.02
CA ILE A 272 -4.84 -10.66 13.54
C ILE A 272 -3.87 -10.87 14.70
N THR A 273 -2.83 -11.65 14.45
CA THR A 273 -1.76 -11.98 15.40
C THR A 273 -0.45 -12.18 14.65
N LYS A 274 0.61 -12.58 15.34
CA LYS A 274 1.88 -13.03 14.75
C LYS A 274 2.47 -14.18 15.56
N HIS A 275 3.53 -14.80 15.05
CA HIS A 275 4.26 -15.81 15.82
C HIS A 275 4.86 -15.23 17.11
N PRO A 276 4.81 -15.95 18.25
CA PRO A 276 5.57 -15.59 19.44
C PRO A 276 7.07 -15.54 19.15
N GLY A 277 7.79 -14.64 19.81
CA GLY A 277 9.26 -14.52 19.68
C GLY A 277 9.76 -13.82 18.42
N THR A 278 8.89 -13.43 17.49
CA THR A 278 9.26 -12.50 16.41
C THR A 278 9.18 -11.05 16.89
N GLY A 279 9.86 -10.11 16.22
CA GLY A 279 9.71 -8.68 16.53
C GLY A 279 8.37 -8.12 16.03
N GLY A 280 8.20 -6.79 16.13
CA GLY A 280 6.95 -6.13 15.75
C GLY A 280 5.87 -6.18 16.82
N MET A 281 4.73 -5.57 16.52
CA MET A 281 3.57 -5.53 17.41
C MET A 281 2.25 -5.54 16.64
N VAL A 282 1.24 -6.20 17.21
CA VAL A 282 -0.13 -6.19 16.69
C VAL A 282 -1.01 -5.46 17.69
N LYS A 283 -1.45 -4.27 17.30
CA LYS A 283 -2.32 -3.38 18.09
C LYS A 283 -3.45 -2.86 17.22
N VAL A 284 -4.51 -2.38 17.85
CA VAL A 284 -5.63 -1.74 17.16
C VAL A 284 -5.13 -0.69 16.15
N ASP A 285 -4.15 0.10 16.54
CA ASP A 285 -3.53 1.15 15.73
C ASP A 285 -2.83 0.64 14.47
N THR A 286 -2.06 -0.45 14.60
CA THR A 286 -1.34 -1.03 13.45
C THR A 286 -2.32 -1.68 12.48
N VAL A 287 -3.40 -2.29 13.00
CA VAL A 287 -4.49 -2.86 12.20
C VAL A 287 -5.30 -1.78 11.49
N ARG A 288 -5.61 -0.67 12.15
CA ARG A 288 -6.28 0.48 11.52
C ARG A 288 -5.43 1.11 10.43
N CYS A 289 -4.14 1.34 10.71
CA CYS A 289 -3.21 1.89 9.73
C CYS A 289 -3.08 1.00 8.48
N GLN A 290 -3.02 -0.32 8.66
CA GLN A 290 -3.00 -1.22 7.52
C GLN A 290 -4.35 -1.28 6.81
N LEU A 291 -5.47 -1.29 7.53
CA LEU A 291 -6.79 -1.28 6.92
C LEU A 291 -6.93 -0.13 5.94
N LEU A 292 -6.57 1.09 6.34
CA LEU A 292 -6.69 2.29 5.48
C LEU A 292 -5.74 2.29 4.27
N TYR A 293 -4.75 1.41 4.24
CA TYR A 293 -3.86 1.29 3.09
C TYR A 293 -4.63 0.95 1.82
N GLU A 294 -4.45 1.73 0.76
CA GLU A 294 -4.99 1.43 -0.59
C GLU A 294 -6.53 1.25 -0.63
N LEU A 295 -7.26 1.76 0.38
CA LEU A 295 -8.71 1.76 0.40
C LEU A 295 -9.29 3.09 -0.10
N GLU A 296 -10.13 3.02 -1.11
CA GLU A 296 -10.89 4.14 -1.64
C GLU A 296 -12.38 4.05 -1.26
N GLY A 297 -12.80 4.82 -0.25
CA GLY A 297 -14.20 4.87 0.18
C GLY A 297 -14.57 3.77 1.20
N ASN A 298 -15.86 3.62 1.45
CA ASN A 298 -16.42 2.70 2.45
C ASN A 298 -16.72 1.30 1.89
N VAL A 299 -16.69 1.14 0.56
CA VAL A 299 -16.92 -0.13 -0.12
C VAL A 299 -15.63 -0.59 -0.80
N TYR A 300 -15.00 -1.62 -0.23
CA TYR A 300 -13.80 -2.25 -0.78
C TYR A 300 -14.16 -3.29 -1.85
N LEU A 301 -13.49 -3.20 -3.00
CA LEU A 301 -13.81 -3.94 -4.22
C LEU A 301 -12.82 -5.08 -4.46
N ASN A 302 -13.36 -6.27 -4.68
CA ASN A 302 -12.59 -7.42 -5.14
C ASN A 302 -13.41 -8.19 -6.19
N SER A 303 -12.70 -8.86 -7.10
CA SER A 303 -13.30 -9.64 -8.20
C SER A 303 -14.13 -10.85 -7.77
N TYR A 304 -14.16 -11.15 -6.46
CA TYR A 304 -14.93 -12.24 -5.86
C TYR A 304 -16.05 -11.77 -4.93
N SER A 305 -15.90 -10.64 -4.25
CA SER A 305 -16.94 -10.03 -3.40
C SER A 305 -16.66 -8.54 -3.16
N LYS A 306 -17.67 -7.77 -2.74
CA LYS A 306 -17.49 -6.41 -2.21
C LYS A 306 -17.61 -6.43 -0.68
N ALA A 307 -16.77 -5.68 0.02
CA ALA A 307 -16.86 -5.49 1.47
C ALA A 307 -17.33 -4.08 1.83
N VAL A 308 -18.42 -3.98 2.59
CA VAL A 308 -18.95 -2.73 3.15
C VAL A 308 -18.38 -2.56 4.56
N LEU A 309 -17.69 -1.45 4.77
CA LEU A 309 -16.88 -1.18 5.96
C LEU A 309 -17.56 -0.29 7.00
N ASP A 310 -18.79 0.18 6.74
CA ASP A 310 -19.51 1.15 7.58
C ASP A 310 -19.56 0.77 9.08
N ASN A 311 -19.68 -0.53 9.36
CA ASN A 311 -19.81 -1.05 10.72
C ASN A 311 -18.59 -1.87 11.16
N ILE A 312 -17.43 -1.70 10.52
CA ILE A 312 -16.23 -2.44 10.89
C ILE A 312 -15.78 -2.06 12.31
N VAL A 313 -15.52 -3.08 13.13
CA VAL A 313 -15.03 -2.94 14.49
C VAL A 313 -13.66 -3.59 14.58
N ILE A 314 -12.71 -2.87 15.18
CA ILE A 314 -11.33 -3.31 15.40
C ILE A 314 -11.01 -3.09 16.88
N GLU A 315 -10.89 -4.18 17.61
CA GLU A 315 -10.78 -4.17 19.07
C GLU A 315 -9.67 -5.10 19.56
N GLN A 316 -9.09 -4.77 20.72
CA GLN A 316 -8.01 -5.56 21.28
C GLN A 316 -8.57 -6.87 21.88
N ALA A 317 -8.06 -8.02 21.44
CA ALA A 317 -8.48 -9.35 21.89
C ALA A 317 -7.44 -10.05 22.78
N GLY A 318 -6.56 -9.27 23.41
CA GLY A 318 -5.42 -9.73 24.21
C GLY A 318 -4.09 -9.23 23.67
N LYS A 319 -2.98 -9.52 24.37
CA LYS A 319 -1.64 -9.04 23.99
C LYS A 319 -1.25 -9.57 22.61
N GLY A 320 -0.96 -8.66 21.67
CA GLY A 320 -0.54 -9.00 20.31
C GLY A 320 -1.64 -9.63 19.46
N ARG A 321 -2.91 -9.41 19.82
CA ARG A 321 -4.09 -10.00 19.16
C ARG A 321 -5.19 -8.96 19.01
N VAL A 322 -5.67 -8.77 17.79
CA VAL A 322 -6.71 -7.78 17.47
C VAL A 322 -7.84 -8.46 16.71
N HIS A 323 -9.05 -8.34 17.22
CA HIS A 323 -10.25 -8.91 16.61
C HIS A 323 -10.87 -7.90 15.65
N VAL A 324 -11.27 -8.38 14.47
CA VAL A 324 -11.88 -7.58 13.40
C VAL A 324 -13.20 -8.21 12.98
N HIS A 325 -14.29 -7.45 13.06
CA HIS A 325 -15.64 -7.90 12.73
C HIS A 325 -16.52 -6.75 12.22
N GLY A 326 -17.81 -7.03 11.95
CA GLY A 326 -18.79 -6.00 11.56
C GLY A 326 -18.83 -5.66 10.06
N VAL A 327 -17.98 -6.30 9.25
CA VAL A 327 -17.99 -6.16 7.78
C VAL A 327 -19.18 -6.91 7.18
N LYS A 328 -19.88 -6.24 6.25
CA LYS A 328 -20.98 -6.80 5.46
C LYS A 328 -20.51 -7.07 4.03
N GLY A 329 -20.96 -8.18 3.44
CA GLY A 329 -20.62 -8.56 2.08
C GLY A 329 -21.72 -8.29 1.08
N LEU A 330 -21.32 -8.03 -0.16
CA LEU A 330 -22.20 -7.93 -1.33
C LEU A 330 -21.61 -8.77 -2.48
N PRO A 331 -22.44 -9.13 -3.49
CA PRO A 331 -21.97 -9.79 -4.70
C PRO A 331 -20.78 -9.08 -5.35
N ALA A 332 -19.97 -9.79 -6.13
CA ALA A 332 -18.86 -9.17 -6.87
C ALA A 332 -19.34 -8.07 -7.84
N PRO A 333 -18.48 -7.09 -8.18
CA PRO A 333 -18.77 -6.16 -9.27
C PRO A 333 -18.83 -6.89 -10.64
N PRO A 334 -19.49 -6.31 -11.66
CA PRO A 334 -19.54 -6.89 -13.01
C PRO A 334 -18.19 -6.89 -13.75
N THR A 335 -17.19 -6.17 -13.23
CA THR A 335 -15.89 -5.96 -13.88
C THR A 335 -14.74 -6.16 -12.89
N THR A 336 -13.53 -6.34 -13.41
CA THR A 336 -12.30 -6.42 -12.61
C THR A 336 -11.37 -5.24 -12.89
N LYS A 337 -10.46 -4.97 -11.93
CA LYS A 337 -9.34 -4.04 -12.11
C LYS A 337 -8.39 -4.60 -13.17
N LEU A 338 -8.03 -3.77 -14.13
CA LEU A 338 -7.02 -4.02 -15.15
C LEU A 338 -5.83 -3.10 -14.88
N ALA A 339 -4.64 -3.69 -14.75
CA ALA A 339 -3.37 -2.98 -14.62
C ALA A 339 -2.66 -2.97 -15.96
N ILE A 340 -2.61 -1.81 -16.62
CA ILE A 340 -1.87 -1.63 -17.86
C ILE A 340 -0.55 -0.95 -17.54
N PHE A 341 0.55 -1.53 -17.99
CA PHE A 341 1.87 -0.92 -17.94
C PHE A 341 2.26 -0.51 -19.35
N TYR A 342 2.82 0.68 -19.48
CA TYR A 342 3.25 1.23 -20.77
C TYR A 342 4.58 1.96 -20.63
N LYS A 343 5.29 2.15 -21.75
CA LYS A 343 6.54 2.91 -21.78
C LYS A 343 6.22 4.40 -21.55
N GLY A 344 6.56 4.91 -20.36
CA GLY A 344 6.27 6.30 -19.97
C GLY A 344 7.19 7.33 -20.64
N GLY A 345 8.31 6.88 -21.20
CA GLY A 345 9.38 7.74 -21.72
C GLY A 345 10.64 7.54 -20.90
N PHE A 346 11.34 8.64 -20.61
CA PHE A 346 12.59 8.64 -19.86
C PHE A 346 12.50 9.58 -18.66
N GLU A 347 13.24 9.24 -17.60
CA GLU A 347 13.43 10.08 -16.44
C GLU A 347 14.93 10.31 -16.18
N ALA A 348 15.25 11.48 -15.63
CA ALA A 348 16.59 11.81 -15.17
C ALA A 348 16.54 12.61 -13.86
N GLU A 349 17.57 12.40 -13.04
CA GLU A 349 17.72 13.06 -11.75
C GLU A 349 19.12 13.67 -11.63
N ILE A 350 19.18 14.97 -11.37
CA ILE A 350 20.43 15.68 -11.09
C ILE A 350 20.40 16.16 -9.65
N LEU A 351 21.40 15.76 -8.88
CA LEU A 351 21.55 16.15 -7.48
C LEU A 351 22.74 17.10 -7.31
N ILE A 352 22.45 18.31 -6.84
CA ILE A 352 23.43 19.35 -6.56
C ILE A 352 23.43 19.68 -5.08
N ASN A 353 24.59 19.89 -4.49
CA ASN A 353 24.72 20.19 -3.08
C ASN A 353 24.91 21.69 -2.87
N ALA A 354 24.18 22.26 -1.92
CA ALA A 354 24.31 23.65 -1.50
C ALA A 354 24.70 23.72 -0.01
N ALA A 355 25.96 24.08 0.26
CA ALA A 355 26.49 24.28 1.61
C ALA A 355 26.45 25.74 2.06
N GLY A 356 26.35 25.98 3.36
CA GLY A 356 26.38 27.31 3.97
C GLY A 356 25.02 28.03 4.00
N TYR A 357 25.04 29.36 4.21
CA TYR A 357 23.82 30.16 4.40
C TYR A 357 23.08 30.46 3.09
N GLY A 358 21.86 31.02 3.18
CA GLY A 358 21.12 31.52 2.01
C GLY A 358 20.62 30.42 1.05
N TRP A 359 20.38 29.21 1.55
CA TRP A 359 20.07 28.03 0.74
C TRP A 359 18.82 28.19 -0.14
N ALA A 360 17.78 28.91 0.33
CA ALA A 360 16.58 29.17 -0.45
C ALA A 360 16.90 30.02 -1.67
N GLN A 361 17.65 31.10 -1.48
CA GLN A 361 18.10 32.00 -2.54
C GLN A 361 19.07 31.28 -3.51
N LYS A 362 19.92 30.38 -2.99
CA LYS A 362 20.80 29.55 -3.82
C LYS A 362 20.00 28.65 -4.77
N ALA A 363 18.97 27.99 -4.24
CA ALA A 363 18.09 27.15 -5.03
C ALA A 363 17.33 27.96 -6.09
N GLU A 364 16.81 29.13 -5.73
CA GLU A 364 16.14 30.05 -6.67
C GLU A 364 17.06 30.51 -7.79
N VAL A 365 18.25 31.01 -7.46
CA VAL A 365 19.22 31.45 -8.46
C VAL A 365 19.60 30.31 -9.39
N PHE A 366 19.85 29.11 -8.84
CA PHE A 366 20.23 27.95 -9.64
C PHE A 366 19.11 27.49 -10.56
N GLU A 367 17.88 27.41 -10.06
CA GLU A 367 16.71 27.09 -10.88
C GLU A 367 16.53 28.10 -12.01
N CYS A 368 16.57 29.41 -11.71
CA CYS A 368 16.48 30.45 -12.71
C CYS A 368 17.60 30.35 -13.76
N GLN A 369 18.83 30.06 -13.34
CA GLN A 369 19.97 29.88 -14.25
C GLN A 369 19.75 28.69 -15.19
N VAL A 370 19.38 27.52 -14.64
CA VAL A 370 19.15 26.31 -15.44
C VAL A 370 18.02 26.54 -16.43
N ARG A 371 16.86 27.06 -15.99
CA ARG A 371 15.71 27.36 -16.86
C ARG A 371 16.08 28.36 -17.97
N ARG A 372 16.80 29.43 -17.61
CA ARG A 372 17.23 30.45 -18.59
C ARG A 372 18.17 29.89 -19.64
N ILE A 373 19.08 28.99 -19.27
CA ILE A 373 20.02 28.36 -20.19
C ILE A 373 19.31 27.36 -21.11
N MET A 374 18.37 26.59 -20.58
CA MET A 374 17.56 25.67 -21.37
C MET A 374 16.71 26.42 -22.40
N GLY A 375 16.13 27.55 -22.00
CA GLY A 375 15.20 28.32 -22.82
C GLY A 375 13.81 27.66 -22.92
N GLU A 376 12.83 28.46 -23.35
CA GLU A 376 11.41 28.07 -23.38
C GLU A 376 11.13 26.86 -24.29
N GLU A 377 11.84 26.74 -25.41
CA GLU A 377 11.62 25.63 -26.34
C GLU A 377 11.99 24.27 -25.73
N ALA A 378 13.14 24.19 -25.04
CA ALA A 378 13.57 22.95 -24.39
C ALA A 378 12.69 22.61 -23.19
N LEU A 379 12.26 23.62 -22.42
CA LEU A 379 11.36 23.42 -21.28
C LEU A 379 9.99 22.88 -21.72
N ARG A 380 9.45 23.33 -22.86
CA ARG A 380 8.17 22.82 -23.41
C ARG A 380 8.22 21.38 -23.90
N LYS A 381 9.40 20.81 -24.13
CA LYS A 381 9.58 19.42 -24.55
C LYS A 381 9.65 18.45 -23.36
N LEU A 382 9.69 18.96 -22.13
CA LEU A 382 9.65 18.15 -20.92
C LEU A 382 8.20 17.89 -20.54
N ASP A 383 7.89 16.63 -20.24
CA ASP A 383 6.57 16.25 -19.71
C ASP A 383 6.45 16.65 -18.23
N PHE A 384 7.58 16.59 -17.50
CA PHE A 384 7.65 16.99 -16.11
C PHE A 384 9.03 17.56 -15.78
N VAL A 385 9.07 18.62 -14.97
CA VAL A 385 10.31 19.12 -14.36
C VAL A 385 10.04 19.75 -13.01
N GLN A 386 10.76 19.29 -11.99
CA GLN A 386 10.65 19.82 -10.64
C GLN A 386 12.03 20.08 -10.04
N PHE A 387 12.16 21.26 -9.46
CA PHE A 387 13.30 21.65 -8.64
C PHE A 387 12.90 21.50 -7.17
N GLN A 388 13.54 20.58 -6.47
CA GLN A 388 13.23 20.21 -5.10
C GLN A 388 14.38 20.62 -4.18
N ARG A 389 14.04 21.05 -2.97
CA ARG A 389 14.98 21.37 -1.90
C ARG A 389 14.87 20.26 -0.85
N ILE A 390 15.91 19.45 -0.69
CA ILE A 390 15.87 18.22 0.09
C ILE A 390 16.90 18.25 1.22
N GLY A 391 16.47 17.84 2.42
CA GLY A 391 17.31 17.69 3.60
C GLY A 391 17.12 18.79 4.63
N MET A 392 17.61 18.52 5.84
CA MET A 392 17.60 19.46 6.97
C MET A 392 19.05 19.78 7.35
N ARG A 393 19.33 21.07 7.53
CA ARG A 393 20.65 21.54 7.99
C ARG A 393 20.70 21.56 9.52
N ALA A 394 21.91 21.50 10.07
CA ALA A 394 22.11 21.89 11.45
C ALA A 394 21.88 23.42 11.63
N SER A 395 21.37 23.81 12.80
CA SER A 395 21.15 25.23 13.15
C SER A 395 22.46 26.02 13.15
N ASN A 396 23.53 25.43 13.68
CA ASN A 396 24.90 25.94 13.67
C ASN A 396 25.88 24.85 13.17
N PRO A 397 26.01 24.67 11.84
CA PRO A 397 26.78 23.56 11.29
C PRO A 397 28.29 23.73 11.51
N THR A 398 28.93 22.69 12.05
CA THR A 398 30.39 22.65 12.30
C THR A 398 31.18 22.00 11.16
N SER A 399 30.49 21.48 10.15
CA SER A 399 31.08 20.85 8.97
C SER A 399 30.28 21.17 7.71
N GLN A 400 30.94 21.06 6.54
CA GLN A 400 30.27 21.17 5.24
C GLN A 400 29.05 20.24 5.17
N THR A 401 29.21 18.96 5.52
CA THR A 401 28.13 17.97 5.54
C THR A 401 26.92 18.43 6.35
N SER A 402 27.14 18.90 7.58
CA SER A 402 26.05 19.40 8.44
C SER A 402 25.38 20.69 7.94
N SER A 403 26.05 21.42 7.03
CA SER A 403 25.55 22.65 6.40
C SER A 403 24.90 22.43 5.04
N THR A 404 25.00 21.23 4.48
CA THR A 404 24.59 20.92 3.11
C THR A 404 23.11 20.56 3.04
N ILE A 405 22.40 21.17 2.09
CA ILE A 405 21.15 20.64 1.56
C ILE A 405 21.34 20.18 0.11
N TYR A 406 20.41 19.38 -0.38
CA TYR A 406 20.37 18.99 -1.78
C TYR A 406 19.37 19.83 -2.56
N ILE A 407 19.75 20.22 -3.77
CA ILE A 407 18.85 20.69 -4.82
C ILE A 407 18.73 19.54 -5.83
N ARG A 408 17.55 18.93 -5.90
CA ARG A 408 17.26 17.83 -6.83
C ARG A 408 16.45 18.37 -8.00
N ILE A 409 16.97 18.18 -9.20
CA ILE A 409 16.20 18.37 -10.44
C ILE A 409 15.73 16.99 -10.87
N PHE A 410 14.42 16.76 -10.83
CA PHE A 410 13.80 15.56 -11.39
C PHE A 410 13.01 15.97 -12.63
N ALA A 411 13.22 15.25 -13.74
CA ALA A 411 12.54 15.54 -14.98
C ALA A 411 12.18 14.27 -15.75
N GLN A 412 11.08 14.36 -16.49
CA GLN A 412 10.59 13.32 -17.38
C GLN A 412 10.35 13.91 -18.77
N ALA A 413 10.62 13.11 -19.79
CA ALA A 413 10.36 13.44 -21.18
C ALA A 413 10.15 12.18 -22.01
N ARG A 414 9.34 12.29 -23.06
CA ARG A 414 9.12 11.22 -24.03
C ARG A 414 10.41 10.70 -24.67
N GLU A 415 11.36 11.59 -24.94
CA GLU A 415 12.62 11.27 -25.60
C GLU A 415 13.84 11.53 -24.72
N ALA A 416 14.75 10.55 -24.63
CA ALA A 416 15.98 10.66 -23.86
C ALA A 416 16.85 11.89 -24.21
N PRO A 417 17.02 12.29 -25.49
CA PRO A 417 17.80 13.46 -25.86
C PRO A 417 17.33 14.76 -25.20
N THR A 418 16.03 14.91 -24.95
CA THR A 418 15.47 16.11 -24.32
C THR A 418 16.02 16.31 -22.91
N LEU A 419 16.20 15.23 -22.14
CA LEU A 419 16.70 15.31 -20.76
C LEU A 419 18.18 15.73 -20.68
N PHE A 420 18.99 15.45 -21.71
CA PHE A 420 20.39 15.92 -21.75
C PHE A 420 20.50 17.45 -21.82
N SER A 421 19.44 18.15 -22.24
CA SER A 421 19.42 19.62 -22.21
C SER A 421 19.55 20.18 -20.78
N ILE A 422 18.99 19.48 -19.78
CA ILE A 422 19.11 19.84 -18.36
C ILE A 422 20.56 19.64 -17.91
N SER A 423 21.16 18.48 -18.19
CA SER A 423 22.55 18.18 -17.85
C SER A 423 23.52 19.18 -18.48
N LYS A 424 23.27 19.55 -19.75
CA LYS A 424 24.03 20.59 -20.44
C LYS A 424 23.86 21.96 -19.77
N ALA A 425 22.64 22.33 -19.39
CA ALA A 425 22.37 23.59 -18.72
C ALA A 425 23.07 23.67 -17.35
N VAL A 426 22.95 22.62 -16.53
CA VAL A 426 23.68 22.50 -15.26
C VAL A 426 25.20 22.60 -15.48
N GLY A 427 25.75 21.89 -16.47
CA GLY A 427 27.17 21.97 -16.81
C GLY A 427 27.61 23.41 -17.15
N GLN A 428 26.78 24.17 -17.86
CA GLN A 428 27.08 25.57 -18.21
C GLN A 428 26.99 26.54 -17.02
N THR A 429 26.31 26.15 -15.93
CA THR A 429 26.29 26.90 -14.66
C THR A 429 27.50 26.62 -13.75
N SER A 430 28.30 25.59 -14.04
CA SER A 430 29.31 25.02 -13.13
C SER A 430 30.36 25.99 -12.58
N LEU A 431 30.64 27.12 -13.24
CA LEU A 431 31.54 28.16 -12.69
C LEU A 431 30.86 29.54 -12.54
N LYS A 432 29.52 29.56 -12.60
CA LYS A 432 28.68 30.77 -12.55
C LYS A 432 27.59 30.68 -11.48
N HIS A 433 27.63 29.63 -10.67
CA HIS A 433 26.62 29.30 -9.66
C HIS A 433 26.86 30.05 -8.33
N PHE A 434 26.16 29.61 -7.29
CA PHE A 434 26.26 30.13 -5.93
C PHE A 434 27.48 29.59 -5.14
N HIS A 435 27.82 30.23 -4.02
CA HIS A 435 28.89 29.75 -3.14
C HIS A 435 28.52 28.46 -2.39
N GLY A 436 29.47 27.54 -2.20
CA GLY A 436 29.22 26.25 -1.52
C GLY A 436 28.56 25.19 -2.41
N PHE A 437 28.47 25.44 -3.72
CA PHE A 437 28.11 24.43 -4.72
C PHE A 437 29.15 23.33 -4.77
N HIS A 438 28.69 22.09 -4.72
CA HIS A 438 29.48 20.90 -5.00
C HIS A 438 28.54 19.77 -5.43
N CYS A 439 29.06 18.67 -5.96
CA CYS A 439 28.26 17.51 -6.33
C CYS A 439 29.06 16.21 -6.13
N SER A 440 28.36 15.07 -6.12
CA SER A 440 29.02 13.77 -6.21
C SER A 440 29.72 13.62 -7.57
N THR A 441 30.75 12.78 -7.62
CA THR A 441 31.35 12.35 -8.90
C THR A 441 30.47 11.32 -9.62
N ASP A 442 29.56 10.65 -8.90
CA ASP A 442 28.59 9.73 -9.49
C ASP A 442 27.37 10.51 -9.99
N MET A 443 27.32 10.69 -11.31
CA MET A 443 26.24 11.38 -12.01
C MET A 443 25.35 10.40 -12.80
N ARG A 444 25.37 9.09 -12.48
CA ARG A 444 24.60 8.09 -13.22
C ARG A 444 23.09 8.32 -13.15
N SER A 445 22.60 8.98 -12.11
CA SER A 445 21.19 9.38 -12.00
C SER A 445 20.77 10.41 -13.07
N ALA A 446 21.73 11.18 -13.60
CA ALA A 446 21.49 12.19 -14.64
C ALA A 446 21.45 11.58 -16.05
N ILE A 447 21.82 10.31 -16.19
CA ILE A 447 21.69 9.57 -17.44
C ILE A 447 20.20 9.20 -17.58
N PRO A 448 19.54 9.59 -18.70
CA PRO A 448 18.14 9.25 -18.95
C PRO A 448 17.92 7.74 -18.85
N ARG A 449 16.95 7.33 -18.04
CA ARG A 449 16.54 5.92 -17.90
C ARG A 449 15.10 5.76 -18.31
N PRO A 450 14.75 4.71 -19.09
CA PRO A 450 13.37 4.44 -19.39
C PRO A 450 12.61 4.10 -18.10
N TYR A 451 11.35 4.51 -18.02
CA TYR A 451 10.46 4.12 -16.94
C TYR A 451 9.13 3.57 -17.49
N PHE A 452 8.52 2.68 -16.73
CA PHE A 452 7.17 2.21 -17.00
C PHE A 452 6.19 3.02 -16.19
N ALA A 453 5.14 3.47 -16.85
CA ALA A 453 4.01 4.12 -16.21
C ALA A 453 2.88 3.11 -16.01
N TYR A 454 2.05 3.38 -15.01
CA TYR A 454 0.98 2.50 -14.56
C TYR A 454 -0.37 3.15 -14.82
N TYR A 455 -1.25 2.43 -15.51
CA TYR A 455 -2.60 2.86 -15.84
C TYR A 455 -3.63 1.89 -15.26
N PRO A 456 -4.28 2.24 -14.13
CA PRO A 456 -5.35 1.43 -13.55
C PRO A 456 -6.70 1.74 -14.20
N THR A 457 -7.43 0.71 -14.65
CA THR A 457 -8.76 0.89 -15.24
C THR A 457 -9.77 -0.21 -14.84
N ARG A 458 -11.08 0.08 -15.01
CA ARG A 458 -12.20 -0.71 -14.47
C ARG A 458 -12.83 -1.73 -15.41
N SER A 459 -12.46 -1.77 -16.68
CA SER A 459 -13.26 -2.46 -17.68
C SER A 459 -12.48 -3.56 -18.39
N PHE A 460 -12.38 -4.70 -17.71
CA PHE A 460 -12.23 -5.96 -18.43
C PHE A 460 -13.36 -6.93 -18.06
N PRO A 461 -14.16 -7.42 -19.04
CA PRO A 461 -15.15 -8.46 -18.81
C PRO A 461 -14.48 -9.79 -18.44
N ALA A 462 -14.17 -10.03 -17.16
CA ALA A 462 -13.42 -11.20 -16.71
C ALA A 462 -14.28 -12.48 -16.55
N GLY A 463 -15.28 -12.68 -17.42
CA GLY A 463 -16.29 -13.73 -17.27
C GLY A 463 -17.25 -13.38 -16.12
N LYS A 464 -18.56 -13.36 -16.41
CA LYS A 464 -19.56 -12.90 -15.43
C LYS A 464 -19.54 -13.81 -14.20
N PRO A 465 -19.41 -13.26 -12.97
CA PRO A 465 -19.86 -13.97 -11.77
C PRO A 465 -21.28 -14.50 -11.99
N PRO A 466 -21.63 -15.69 -11.47
CA PRO A 466 -23.00 -16.21 -11.59
C PRO A 466 -24.06 -15.23 -11.06
N LEU A 467 -23.68 -14.36 -10.11
CA LEU A 467 -24.41 -13.18 -9.66
C LEU A 467 -23.43 -12.01 -9.48
N HIS A 468 -23.74 -10.85 -10.04
CA HIS A 468 -22.99 -9.61 -9.85
C HIS A 468 -23.97 -8.45 -9.68
N GLU A 469 -23.53 -7.41 -8.97
CA GLU A 469 -24.31 -6.19 -8.80
C GLU A 469 -23.43 -4.97 -9.07
N PRO A 470 -23.93 -3.99 -9.84
CA PRO A 470 -23.26 -2.70 -10.00
C PRO A 470 -22.91 -2.07 -8.65
N LEU A 471 -21.98 -1.13 -8.69
CA LEU A 471 -21.63 -0.40 -7.50
C LEU A 471 -22.69 0.65 -7.18
N PRO A 472 -23.27 0.65 -5.96
CA PRO A 472 -24.09 1.77 -5.54
C PRO A 472 -23.20 3.02 -5.38
N PRO A 473 -23.80 4.23 -5.37
CA PRO A 473 -23.07 5.46 -5.07
C PRO A 473 -22.29 5.31 -3.76
N ARG A 474 -20.99 5.62 -3.81
CA ARG A 474 -20.13 5.62 -2.64
C ARG A 474 -20.19 6.98 -1.96
N GLU A 475 -20.14 6.97 -0.64
CA GLU A 475 -19.79 8.19 0.08
C GLU A 475 -18.30 8.43 -0.14
N THR A 476 -17.97 9.57 -0.74
CA THR A 476 -16.58 10.01 -0.83
C THR A 476 -16.18 10.64 0.50
N TYR A 477 -14.97 10.33 0.95
CA TYR A 477 -14.35 11.06 2.06
C TYR A 477 -13.81 12.43 1.62
N ASN A 478 -13.88 12.75 0.32
CA ASN A 478 -13.52 14.06 -0.18
C ASN A 478 -14.58 15.09 0.21
N ALA A 479 -14.13 16.22 0.75
CA ALA A 479 -14.98 17.35 1.09
C ALA A 479 -15.80 17.82 -0.12
N ARG A 480 -17.11 18.02 0.06
CA ARG A 480 -17.99 18.62 -0.96
C ARG A 480 -17.84 20.15 -1.07
N GLY A 481 -16.85 20.72 -0.39
CA GLY A 481 -16.56 22.14 -0.25
C GLY A 481 -16.02 22.42 1.16
N PRO A 482 -15.38 23.58 1.39
CA PRO A 482 -14.95 23.96 2.72
C PRO A 482 -16.15 24.02 3.67
N LEU A 483 -16.09 23.30 4.79
CA LEU A 483 -17.08 23.43 5.86
C LEU A 483 -17.09 24.89 6.34
N THR A 484 -18.24 25.56 6.18
CA THR A 484 -18.41 27.01 6.40
C THR A 484 -18.57 27.37 7.88
N THR A 485 -18.58 26.40 8.79
CA THR A 485 -18.75 26.65 10.23
C THR A 485 -17.38 26.71 10.90
N LEU A 486 -16.79 27.88 10.80
CA LEU A 486 -15.53 28.25 11.42
C LEU A 486 -15.81 28.71 12.86
N SER A 487 -15.49 27.89 13.85
CA SER A 487 -15.64 28.21 15.26
C SER A 487 -14.48 29.06 15.84
N THR A 488 -14.82 29.88 16.82
CA THR A 488 -14.06 31.04 17.32
C THR A 488 -12.97 30.75 18.36
N THR A 489 -12.39 29.54 18.40
CA THR A 489 -11.48 29.11 19.50
C THR A 489 -10.05 28.95 18.99
N PRO A 490 -9.01 29.23 19.82
CA PRO A 490 -7.61 29.07 19.40
C PRO A 490 -7.32 27.65 18.92
N CYS A 491 -6.77 27.53 17.72
CA CYS A 491 -6.33 26.27 17.13
C CYS A 491 -4.79 26.22 17.11
N ARG A 492 -4.22 25.01 17.14
CA ARG A 492 -2.81 24.79 16.85
C ARG A 492 -2.65 23.75 15.74
N PRO A 493 -1.64 23.88 14.85
CA PRO A 493 -1.34 22.85 13.88
C PRO A 493 -0.89 21.57 14.59
N ILE A 494 -1.31 20.42 14.07
CA ILE A 494 -0.85 19.10 14.50
C ILE A 494 -0.54 18.28 13.26
N ARG A 495 0.49 17.43 13.35
CA ARG A 495 0.86 16.54 12.25
C ARG A 495 -0.29 15.57 12.00
N LEU A 496 -0.72 15.47 10.75
CA LEU A 496 -1.83 14.60 10.34
C LEU A 496 -1.64 13.14 10.78
N GLY A 497 -0.40 12.65 10.72
CA GLY A 497 -0.02 11.32 11.19
C GLY A 497 -0.26 11.08 12.68
N ILE A 498 -0.47 12.11 13.50
CA ILE A 498 -0.83 11.97 14.92
C ILE A 498 -2.34 11.68 15.08
N ILE A 499 -3.18 12.23 14.19
CA ILE A 499 -4.64 12.11 14.27
C ILE A 499 -5.09 10.77 13.68
N ALA A 500 -4.78 10.55 12.40
CA ALA A 500 -5.33 9.41 11.68
C ALA A 500 -4.40 8.20 11.72
N LEU A 501 -3.15 8.38 12.18
CA LEU A 501 -2.03 7.46 11.86
C LEU A 501 -1.93 7.20 10.34
N ALA A 502 -2.56 8.06 9.53
CA ALA A 502 -2.59 7.96 8.08
C ALA A 502 -1.22 8.37 7.54
N ARG A 503 -0.79 7.66 6.49
CA ARG A 503 0.51 7.86 5.87
C ARG A 503 0.42 8.99 4.83
N SER A 504 1.52 9.71 4.64
CA SER A 504 1.70 10.55 3.46
C SER A 504 1.88 9.66 2.22
N GLY A 505 1.11 9.90 1.16
CA GLY A 505 1.28 9.23 -0.14
C GLY A 505 0.62 7.85 -0.27
N GLU A 506 -0.50 7.59 0.42
CA GLU A 506 -1.29 6.38 0.15
C GLU A 506 -1.65 6.31 -1.34
N LYS A 507 -1.31 5.18 -1.98
CA LYS A 507 -1.32 4.99 -3.44
C LYS A 507 -2.75 4.90 -4.00
N ALA A 508 -3.46 6.01 -3.94
CA ALA A 508 -4.41 6.48 -4.94
C ALA A 508 -5.00 7.82 -4.46
N LEU A 509 -4.76 8.87 -5.24
CA LEU A 509 -5.71 9.97 -5.48
C LEU A 509 -6.24 10.82 -4.31
N LEU A 510 -5.61 10.84 -3.14
CA LEU A 510 -5.90 11.87 -2.13
C LEU A 510 -4.84 12.98 -2.16
N PRO A 511 -5.10 14.14 -2.79
CA PRO A 511 -4.21 15.29 -2.64
C PRO A 511 -4.18 15.75 -1.17
N GLU A 512 -3.01 16.19 -0.72
CA GLU A 512 -2.70 16.62 0.67
C GLU A 512 -3.70 17.60 1.34
N PRO A 513 -4.56 18.40 0.66
CA PRO A 513 -5.51 19.26 1.36
C PRO A 513 -6.77 18.55 1.91
N ALA A 514 -7.04 17.29 1.58
CA ALA A 514 -8.37 16.68 1.78
C ALA A 514 -8.70 16.17 3.19
N LEU A 515 -7.86 16.39 4.20
CA LEU A 515 -7.96 15.69 5.50
C LEU A 515 -8.56 16.49 6.67
N LEU A 516 -8.84 17.79 6.52
CA LEU A 516 -9.57 18.52 7.57
C LEU A 516 -11.07 18.19 7.60
N ASP A 517 -11.63 17.65 6.51
CA ASP A 517 -13.07 17.33 6.38
C ASP A 517 -13.41 15.87 6.72
N LEU A 518 -12.44 15.10 7.21
CA LEU A 518 -12.56 13.66 7.45
C LEU A 518 -13.48 13.31 8.65
N ALA A 519 -13.65 14.21 9.63
CA ALA A 519 -14.37 13.89 10.87
C ALA A 519 -15.86 13.54 10.68
N ALA A 520 -16.50 13.90 9.56
CA ALA A 520 -17.90 13.58 9.30
C ALA A 520 -18.11 12.25 8.54
N ALA A 521 -17.11 11.80 7.79
CA ALA A 521 -17.24 10.67 6.85
C ALA A 521 -16.38 9.46 7.23
N LEU A 522 -15.54 9.55 8.25
CA LEU A 522 -14.75 8.44 8.75
C LEU A 522 -15.60 7.36 9.45
N PRO A 523 -15.21 6.07 9.38
CA PRO A 523 -15.67 5.06 10.33
C PRO A 523 -15.55 5.58 11.78
N ASP A 524 -16.52 5.25 12.63
CA ASP A 524 -16.66 5.82 13.98
C ASP A 524 -15.36 5.79 14.79
N PHE A 525 -14.56 4.73 14.63
CA PHE A 525 -13.30 4.58 15.34
C PHE A 525 -12.22 5.63 15.01
N LEU A 526 -12.26 6.25 13.83
CA LEU A 526 -11.36 7.35 13.47
C LEU A 526 -11.90 8.69 13.96
N ARG A 527 -13.23 8.86 14.03
CA ARG A 527 -13.86 10.01 14.68
C ARG A 527 -13.50 10.04 16.17
N ASP A 528 -13.62 8.90 16.85
CA ASP A 528 -13.27 8.76 18.27
C ASP A 528 -11.82 9.15 18.54
N ARG A 529 -10.90 8.79 17.64
CA ARG A 529 -9.48 9.13 17.78
C ARG A 529 -9.20 10.62 17.58
N VAL A 530 -9.88 11.27 16.65
CA VAL A 530 -9.83 12.74 16.49
C VAL A 530 -10.24 13.41 17.82
N VAL A 531 -11.28 12.88 18.47
CA VAL A 531 -11.74 13.36 19.79
C VAL A 531 -10.69 13.08 20.88
N GLU A 532 -10.12 11.87 20.95
CA GLU A 532 -9.09 11.52 21.94
C GLU A 532 -7.84 12.40 21.83
N VAL A 533 -7.34 12.64 20.61
CA VAL A 533 -6.18 13.53 20.39
C VAL A 533 -6.53 14.95 20.82
N ALA A 534 -7.71 15.46 20.47
CA ALA A 534 -8.15 16.78 20.90
C ALA A 534 -8.24 16.90 22.44
N VAL A 535 -8.73 15.86 23.13
CA VAL A 535 -8.82 15.83 24.60
C VAL A 535 -7.43 15.71 25.25
N GLY A 536 -6.55 14.85 24.73
CA GLY A 536 -5.20 14.65 25.27
C GLY A 536 -4.35 15.92 25.21
N VAL A 537 -4.47 16.69 24.13
CA VAL A 537 -3.85 18.01 24.00
C VAL A 537 -4.36 18.99 25.05
N LEU A 538 -5.67 19.02 25.29
CA LEU A 538 -6.28 19.89 26.31
C LEU A 538 -5.87 19.49 27.73
N GLU A 539 -5.65 18.20 28.00
CA GLU A 539 -5.16 17.73 29.29
C GLU A 539 -3.67 18.04 29.51
N GLU A 540 -2.86 17.93 28.46
CA GLU A 540 -1.45 18.32 28.49
C GLU A 540 -1.31 19.84 28.72
N GLU A 541 -2.14 20.66 28.08
CA GLU A 541 -2.21 22.10 28.34
C GLU A 541 -2.70 22.43 29.76
N LYS A 542 -3.66 21.68 30.32
CA LYS A 542 -4.06 21.84 31.74
C LYS A 542 -2.93 21.45 32.70
N ARG A 543 -2.10 20.49 32.32
CA ARG A 543 -0.95 20.02 33.09
C ARG A 543 0.21 21.02 33.03
N VAL A 544 0.53 21.55 31.84
CA VAL A 544 1.55 22.58 31.61
C VAL A 544 1.08 23.94 32.16
N GLY A 545 -0.21 24.26 32.04
CA GLY A 545 -0.87 25.46 32.56
C GLY A 545 -1.08 25.47 34.08
N ARG A 546 -0.77 24.38 34.80
CA ARG A 546 -0.76 24.36 36.28
C ARG A 546 0.46 25.04 36.91
N MET A 547 1.41 25.55 36.11
CA MET A 547 2.43 26.51 36.54
C MET A 547 2.12 27.94 36.05
N LYS A 548 0.96 28.50 36.42
CA LYS A 548 0.72 29.95 36.55
C LYS A 548 -0.65 30.19 37.18
N LYS A 549 -0.73 30.11 38.51
CA LYS A 549 -1.82 30.74 39.27
C LYS A 549 -1.40 32.16 39.61
N THR A 550 -1.90 33.14 38.88
CA THR A 550 -2.10 34.50 39.38
C THR A 550 -3.46 35.00 38.92
N GLY A 551 -4.41 35.05 39.87
CA GLY A 551 -5.55 35.96 39.99
C GLY A 551 -6.47 36.25 38.79
N GLY A 552 -7.77 35.98 38.95
CA GLY A 552 -8.83 36.69 38.22
C GLY A 552 -9.99 35.80 37.78
N SER A 553 -11.06 35.78 38.56
CA SER A 553 -12.34 35.15 38.25
C SER A 553 -13.10 35.84 37.11
N ARG A 554 -13.67 35.08 36.16
CA ARG A 554 -15.06 35.17 35.67
C ARG A 554 -15.33 34.03 34.68
N GLY A 555 -16.44 33.31 34.88
CA GLY A 555 -16.80 32.12 34.13
C GLY A 555 -17.48 32.40 32.79
N LEU A 556 -17.35 31.42 31.89
CA LEU A 556 -18.17 31.08 30.71
C LEU A 556 -17.65 29.68 30.30
N GLY A 557 -18.41 28.60 30.38
CA GLY A 557 -19.54 28.26 29.52
C GLY A 557 -19.07 27.23 28.50
N LEU A 558 -19.43 25.94 28.68
CA LEU A 558 -19.18 24.87 27.71
C LEU A 558 -19.82 25.24 26.36
N GLY A 559 -19.02 25.36 25.31
CA GLY A 559 -19.56 25.50 23.95
C GLY A 559 -18.57 26.10 22.95
N ASN A 560 -18.30 25.33 21.90
CA ASN A 560 -17.95 25.77 20.54
C ASN A 560 -16.46 26.13 20.29
N ALA A 561 -15.71 25.23 19.63
CA ALA A 561 -14.31 25.39 19.18
C ALA A 561 -14.01 24.73 17.82
N ALA A 562 -13.52 25.48 16.79
CA ALA A 562 -12.97 25.01 15.48
C ALA A 562 -12.86 26.08 14.34
N LEU A 563 -11.88 27.01 14.30
CA LEU A 563 -11.17 27.44 13.06
C LEU A 563 -10.08 28.54 13.15
N LEU A 564 -8.96 28.27 12.47
CA LEU A 564 -8.22 29.20 11.59
C LEU A 564 -7.23 28.42 10.70
N VAL A 565 -7.62 27.98 9.48
CA VAL A 565 -6.70 27.37 8.49
C VAL A 565 -6.91 27.91 7.05
N TRP A 566 -7.57 29.07 6.88
CA TRP A 566 -7.93 29.55 5.52
C TRP A 566 -7.42 30.95 5.15
N ARG A 567 -6.21 31.35 5.57
CA ARG A 567 -5.59 32.61 5.11
C ARG A 567 -4.25 32.49 4.38
N CYS A 568 -3.68 31.30 4.24
CA CYS A 568 -2.38 31.15 3.55
C CYS A 568 -2.45 30.67 2.09
N ILE A 569 -3.64 30.37 1.56
CA ILE A 569 -3.76 29.77 0.21
C ILE A 569 -4.45 30.70 -0.82
N GLU A 570 -5.19 31.73 -0.41
CA GLU A 570 -5.87 32.64 -1.39
C GLU A 570 -5.15 33.96 -1.69
N SER A 571 -4.20 34.41 -0.88
CA SER A 571 -3.37 35.58 -1.25
C SER A 571 -2.01 35.09 -1.71
N GLY A 572 -1.78 35.07 -3.03
CA GLY A 572 -0.47 34.90 -3.65
C GLY A 572 0.49 36.03 -3.28
N SER A 573 0.83 36.16 -2.00
CA SER A 573 1.84 37.06 -1.48
C SER A 573 2.99 36.23 -0.92
N GLU A 574 4.09 36.24 -1.63
CA GLU A 574 5.43 35.98 -1.10
C GLU A 574 5.63 36.82 0.17
N ARG A 575 5.52 36.20 1.36
CA ARG A 575 6.09 36.61 2.67
C ARG A 575 5.34 35.90 3.80
N CYS A 576 5.75 34.68 4.11
CA CYS A 576 5.69 34.17 5.48
C CYS A 576 7.05 33.58 5.82
N GLY A 577 7.67 34.14 6.85
CA GLY A 577 9.01 33.81 7.32
C GLY A 577 9.10 32.40 7.88
N SER A 578 10.28 31.82 7.74
CA SER A 578 10.65 30.43 7.97
C SER A 578 10.92 30.08 9.44
N GLU A 579 10.06 30.45 10.38
CA GLU A 579 10.30 30.15 11.82
C GLU A 579 9.20 29.34 12.53
N ASP A 580 8.00 29.15 11.95
CA ASP A 580 6.88 28.48 12.65
C ASP A 580 6.45 27.13 12.04
N ALA A 581 7.39 26.36 11.46
CA ALA A 581 7.13 25.03 10.89
C ALA A 581 7.97 23.91 11.55
N GLU A 582 7.91 23.80 12.89
CA GLU A 582 8.41 22.64 13.66
C GLU A 582 7.27 21.77 14.23
#